data_AF-A0A533X432-F1
#
_entry.id   AF-A0A533X432-F1
#
_cell.length_a   1.000
_cell.length_b   1.000
_cell.length_c   1.000
_cell.angle_alpha   90.00
_cell.angle_beta   90.00
_cell.angle_gamma   90.00
#
_symmetry.space_group_name_H-M   'P 1'
#
loop_
_entity.id
_entity.type
_entity.pdbx_description
1 polymer ?
#
loop_
_entity_poly.entity_id
_entity_poly.type
_entity_poly.pdbx_seq_one_letter_code
_entity_poly.pdbx_strand_id
1 'polypeptide(L)'
;MSRTDFNAHTIAEFRSNHGKVGGYFKGAPLLLLHTVGARSGKPRINPVMYLQDGKRYLVFASKGGADTNPDWYYNLKAHPDIQIEVGDETIDVRADEVLGAERNNLFKRQATL
;
A
#
# COMPACT_ATOMS: atom_id res chain seq x y z
N MET A 1 5.99 -20.13 -5.55
CA MET A 1 4.88 -19.23 -5.88
C MET A 1 5.42 -18.04 -6.64
N SER A 2 4.81 -17.64 -7.75
CA SER A 2 5.18 -16.39 -8.40
C SER A 2 4.68 -15.20 -7.55
N ARG A 3 5.26 -14.01 -7.75
CA ARG A 3 4.78 -12.78 -7.09
C ARG A 3 3.30 -12.48 -7.38
N THR A 4 2.83 -12.83 -8.58
CA THR A 4 1.44 -12.68 -8.97
C THR A 4 0.53 -13.61 -8.17
N ASP A 5 0.95 -14.87 -7.98
CA ASP A 5 0.18 -15.84 -7.18
C ASP A 5 0.12 -15.42 -5.71
N PHE A 6 1.22 -14.88 -5.19
CA PHE A 6 1.29 -14.36 -3.82
C PHE A 6 0.32 -13.18 -3.60
N ASN A 7 0.31 -12.19 -4.51
CA ASN A 7 -0.61 -11.05 -4.40
C ASN A 7 -2.07 -11.49 -4.50
N ALA A 8 -2.40 -12.37 -5.45
CA ALA A 8 -3.77 -12.85 -5.62
C ALA A 8 -4.28 -13.58 -4.36
N HIS A 9 -3.45 -14.44 -3.77
CA HIS A 9 -3.77 -15.13 -2.52
C HIS A 9 -3.96 -14.14 -1.36
N THR A 10 -3.04 -13.19 -1.20
CA THR A 10 -3.09 -12.15 -0.16
C THR A 10 -4.36 -11.31 -0.27
N ILE A 11 -4.76 -10.91 -1.48
CA ILE A 11 -5.98 -10.14 -1.74
C ILE A 11 -7.23 -10.95 -1.36
N ALA A 12 -7.26 -12.23 -1.73
CA ALA A 12 -8.39 -13.10 -1.41
C ALA A 12 -8.54 -13.30 0.10
N GLU A 13 -7.44 -13.55 0.81
CA GLU A 13 -7.43 -13.67 2.27
C GLU A 13 -7.83 -12.36 2.95
N PHE A 14 -7.28 -11.23 2.51
CA PHE A 14 -7.64 -9.91 3.03
C PHE A 14 -9.16 -9.68 2.99
N ARG A 15 -9.78 -9.92 1.83
CA ARG A 15 -11.21 -9.70 1.62
C ARG A 15 -12.10 -10.70 2.35
N SER A 16 -11.67 -11.96 2.50
CA SER A 16 -12.45 -12.97 3.23
C SER A 16 -12.33 -12.85 4.75
N ASN A 17 -11.34 -12.11 5.24
CA ASN A 17 -10.98 -12.03 6.64
C ASN A 17 -10.93 -10.57 7.16
N HIS A 18 -11.82 -9.72 6.64
CA HIS A 18 -12.05 -8.36 7.16
C HIS A 18 -10.77 -7.52 7.27
N GLY A 19 -9.94 -7.60 6.23
CA GLY A 19 -8.68 -6.88 6.10
C GLY A 19 -7.48 -7.50 6.83
N LYS A 20 -7.61 -8.69 7.40
CA LYS A 20 -6.54 -9.39 8.13
C LYS A 20 -5.94 -10.50 7.29
N VAL A 21 -4.60 -10.56 7.28
CA VAL A 21 -3.85 -11.58 6.55
C VAL A 21 -2.84 -12.23 7.49
N GLY A 22 -2.70 -13.56 7.40
CA GLY A 22 -1.74 -14.35 8.15
C GLY A 22 -0.33 -14.31 7.58
N GLY A 23 0.48 -15.31 7.94
CA GLY A 23 1.84 -15.49 7.44
C GLY A 23 2.73 -14.27 7.67
N TYR A 24 3.33 -13.76 6.58
CA TYR A 24 4.21 -12.59 6.59
C TYR A 24 3.53 -11.30 7.08
N PHE A 25 2.21 -11.18 6.92
CA PHE A 25 1.43 -10.01 7.30
C PHE A 25 0.73 -10.15 8.66
N LYS A 26 0.97 -11.26 9.38
CA LYS A 26 0.25 -11.56 10.63
C LYS A 26 0.46 -10.43 11.66
N GLY A 27 -0.66 -9.83 12.07
CA GLY A 27 -0.68 -8.75 13.07
C GLY A 27 -0.33 -7.36 12.53
N ALA A 28 0.05 -7.24 11.26
CA ALA A 28 0.32 -5.97 10.62
C ALA A 28 -0.95 -5.35 10.02
N PRO A 29 -1.14 -4.03 10.13
CA PRO A 29 -2.18 -3.32 9.38
C PRO A 29 -1.86 -3.37 7.88
N LEU A 30 -2.82 -3.88 7.09
CA LEU A 30 -2.71 -4.00 5.64
C LEU A 30 -3.83 -3.20 4.98
N LEU A 31 -3.56 -2.67 3.79
CA LEU A 31 -4.57 -2.13 2.89
C LEU A 31 -4.33 -2.65 1.47
N LEU A 32 -5.37 -2.68 0.65
CA LEU A 32 -5.24 -2.94 -0.78
C LEU A 32 -5.19 -1.61 -1.54
N LEU A 33 -4.08 -1.34 -2.21
CA LEU A 33 -3.84 -0.13 -2.97
C LEU A 33 -4.23 -0.33 -4.43
N HIS A 34 -5.31 0.32 -4.87
CA HIS A 34 -5.73 0.32 -6.26
C HIS A 34 -4.98 1.41 -7.01
N THR A 35 -4.32 1.06 -8.12
CA THR A 35 -3.58 2.02 -8.95
C THR A 35 -3.80 1.76 -10.43
N VAL A 36 -3.58 2.78 -11.25
CA VAL A 36 -3.54 2.65 -12.71
C VAL A 36 -2.09 2.66 -13.17
N GLY A 37 -1.68 1.66 -13.96
CA GLY A 37 -0.30 1.52 -14.41
C GLY A 37 0.16 2.71 -15.26
N ALA A 38 1.11 3.53 -14.78
CA ALA A 38 1.50 4.80 -15.41
C ALA A 38 1.86 4.70 -16.90
N ARG A 39 2.47 3.58 -17.33
CA ARG A 39 2.80 3.33 -18.75
C ARG A 39 1.73 2.56 -19.51
N SER A 40 0.94 1.75 -18.80
CA SER A 40 0.10 0.72 -19.41
C SER A 40 -1.39 1.05 -19.40
N GLY A 41 -1.84 1.99 -18.58
CA GLY A 41 -3.24 2.30 -18.33
C GLY A 41 -4.03 1.18 -17.63
N LYS A 42 -3.40 0.05 -17.31
CA LYS A 42 -4.11 -1.12 -16.73
C LYS A 42 -4.30 -0.97 -15.21
N PRO A 43 -5.45 -1.38 -14.66
CA PRO A 43 -5.67 -1.42 -13.22
C PRO A 43 -4.73 -2.42 -12.55
N ARG A 44 -4.28 -2.10 -11.34
CA ARG A 44 -3.37 -2.89 -10.51
C ARG A 44 -3.81 -2.82 -9.05
N ILE A 45 -3.74 -3.94 -8.34
CA ILE A 45 -4.01 -3.99 -6.90
C ILE A 45 -2.74 -4.52 -6.21
N ASN A 46 -2.26 -3.79 -5.19
CA ASN A 46 -1.10 -4.18 -4.41
C ASN A 46 -1.45 -4.18 -2.92
N PRO A 47 -1.34 -5.32 -2.22
CA PRO A 47 -1.35 -5.32 -0.76
C PRO A 47 -0.12 -4.59 -0.22
N VAL A 48 -0.33 -3.62 0.66
CA VAL A 48 0.74 -2.86 1.29
C VAL A 48 0.45 -2.65 2.77
N MET A 49 1.50 -2.73 3.60
CA MET A 49 1.39 -2.31 4.99
C MET A 49 1.25 -0.79 5.06
N TYR A 50 0.53 -0.29 6.05
CA TYR A 50 0.34 1.14 6.26
C TYR A 50 0.50 1.54 7.73
N LEU A 51 0.74 2.84 7.96
CA LEU A 51 0.67 3.47 9.28
C LEU A 51 -0.50 4.45 9.29
N GLN A 52 -1.39 4.30 10.26
CA GLN A 52 -2.47 5.27 10.48
C GLN A 52 -1.92 6.53 11.16
N ASP A 53 -2.22 7.69 10.59
CA ASP A 53 -1.92 8.99 11.18
C ASP A 53 -3.14 9.93 11.09
N GLY A 54 -3.95 9.91 12.15
CA GLY A 54 -5.26 10.57 12.14
C GLY A 54 -6.16 9.98 11.07
N LYS A 55 -6.51 10.77 10.05
CA LYS A 55 -7.29 10.33 8.88
C LYS A 55 -6.42 9.89 7.70
N ARG A 56 -5.09 9.92 7.84
CA ARG A 56 -4.14 9.59 6.77
C ARG A 56 -3.70 8.14 6.85
N TYR A 57 -3.59 7.50 5.70
CA TYR A 57 -3.01 6.18 5.52
C TYR A 57 -1.63 6.35 4.90
N LEU A 58 -0.58 6.16 5.69
CA LEU A 58 0.80 6.30 5.22
C LEU A 58 1.30 4.97 4.69
N VAL A 59 1.61 4.90 3.40
CA VAL A 59 2.21 3.72 2.76
C VAL A 59 3.68 3.99 2.45
N PHE A 60 4.51 2.95 2.56
CA PHE A 60 5.96 3.06 2.42
C PHE A 60 6.42 2.33 1.17
N ALA A 61 6.99 3.08 0.21
CA ALA A 61 7.50 2.57 -1.06
C ALA A 61 8.85 1.81 -0.90
N SER A 62 8.99 1.01 0.15
CA SER A 62 10.25 0.39 0.54
C SER A 62 10.69 -0.76 -0.36
N LYS A 63 9.74 -1.51 -0.93
CA LYS A 63 10.00 -2.69 -1.80
C LYS A 63 11.04 -3.65 -1.19
N GLY A 64 10.98 -3.85 0.13
CA GLY A 64 11.93 -4.70 0.85
C GLY A 64 13.38 -4.20 0.84
N GLY A 65 13.61 -2.90 0.61
CA GLY A 65 14.93 -2.28 0.56
C GLY A 65 15.61 -2.34 -0.81
N ALA A 66 14.89 -2.70 -1.88
CA ALA A 66 15.45 -2.70 -3.23
C ALA A 66 15.85 -1.29 -3.72
N ASP A 67 16.88 -1.22 -4.58
CA ASP A 67 17.43 0.03 -5.12
C ASP A 67 16.45 0.86 -5.98
N THR A 68 15.30 0.28 -6.33
CA THR A 68 14.28 0.91 -7.17
C THR A 68 12.95 0.96 -6.45
N ASN A 69 12.23 2.06 -6.63
CA ASN A 69 10.85 2.16 -6.16
C ASN A 69 9.96 1.05 -6.78
N PRO A 70 8.89 0.64 -6.09
CA PRO A 70 7.89 -0.27 -6.64
C PRO A 70 7.07 0.43 -7.73
N ASP A 71 6.54 -0.33 -8.68
CA ASP A 71 5.80 0.25 -9.82
C ASP A 71 4.59 1.09 -9.35
N TRP A 72 3.94 0.70 -8.25
CA TRP A 72 2.82 1.44 -7.70
C TRP A 72 3.19 2.86 -7.24
N TYR A 73 4.45 3.12 -6.84
CA TYR A 73 4.90 4.47 -6.50
C TYR A 73 4.80 5.40 -7.72
N TYR A 74 5.27 4.94 -8.88
CA TYR A 74 5.18 5.71 -10.12
C TYR A 74 3.73 5.83 -10.61
N ASN A 75 2.91 4.82 -10.37
CA ASN A 75 1.48 4.87 -10.67
C ASN A 75 0.78 5.98 -9.88
N LEU A 76 1.02 6.08 -8.57
CA LEU A 76 0.43 7.14 -7.74
C LEU A 76 0.86 8.54 -8.17
N LYS A 77 2.13 8.71 -8.58
CA LYS A 77 2.62 10.00 -9.08
C LYS A 77 1.94 10.42 -10.39
N ALA A 78 1.57 9.47 -11.24
CA ALA A 78 0.88 9.74 -12.50
C ALA A 78 -0.64 9.90 -12.33
N HIS A 79 -1.23 9.12 -11.42
CA HIS A 79 -2.67 9.03 -11.18
C HIS A 79 -2.94 8.98 -9.66
N PRO A 80 -3.02 10.15 -9.00
CA PRO A 80 -3.08 10.23 -7.55
C PRO A 80 -4.47 9.98 -6.96
N ASP A 81 -5.53 10.22 -7.73
CA ASP A 81 -6.91 9.95 -7.29
C ASP A 81 -7.19 8.45 -7.47
N ILE A 82 -7.30 7.74 -6.35
CA ILE A 82 -7.32 6.27 -6.29
C ILE A 82 -8.31 5.75 -5.25
N GLN A 83 -8.48 4.43 -5.20
CA GLN A 83 -9.22 3.74 -4.15
C GLN A 83 -8.28 2.92 -3.27
N ILE A 84 -8.63 2.81 -2.00
CA ILE A 84 -8.03 1.85 -1.07
C ILE A 84 -9.10 0.97 -0.44
N GLU A 85 -8.76 -0.28 -0.16
CA GLU A 85 -9.56 -1.13 0.74
C GLU A 85 -8.87 -1.21 2.11
N VAL A 86 -9.61 -0.90 3.17
CA VAL A 86 -9.14 -0.97 4.57
C VAL A 86 -10.21 -1.69 5.39
N GLY A 87 -9.87 -2.86 5.95
CA GLY A 87 -10.89 -3.70 6.57
C GLY A 87 -11.94 -4.12 5.55
N ASP A 88 -13.20 -3.77 5.82
CA ASP A 88 -14.34 -4.00 4.94
C ASP A 88 -14.74 -2.77 4.11
N GLU A 89 -14.02 -1.65 4.25
CA GLU A 89 -14.34 -0.38 3.59
C GLU A 89 -13.51 -0.18 2.32
N THR A 90 -14.15 0.37 1.29
CA THR A 90 -13.49 0.94 0.10
C THR A 90 -13.61 2.45 0.15
N ILE A 91 -12.48 3.16 0.11
CA ILE A 91 -12.43 4.61 0.32
C ILE A 91 -11.73 5.26 -0.87
N ASP A 92 -12.37 6.29 -1.45
CA ASP A 92 -11.73 7.17 -2.42
C ASP A 92 -10.74 8.09 -1.71
N VAL A 93 -9.50 8.11 -2.17
CA VAL A 93 -8.42 8.91 -1.59
C VAL A 93 -7.58 9.57 -2.68
N ARG A 94 -6.88 10.64 -2.30
CA ARG A 94 -5.85 11.26 -3.13
C ARG A 94 -4.49 11.01 -2.52
N ALA A 95 -3.57 10.47 -3.30
CA ALA A 95 -2.21 10.18 -2.88
C ALA A 95 -1.32 11.42 -3.04
N ASP A 96 -0.65 11.80 -1.95
CA ASP A 96 0.36 12.85 -1.94
C ASP A 96 1.69 12.31 -1.43
N GLU A 97 2.80 12.74 -2.05
CA GLU A 97 4.15 12.38 -1.61
C GLU A 97 4.58 13.30 -0.46
N VAL A 98 4.76 12.73 0.73
CA VAL A 98 5.27 13.48 1.88
C VAL A 98 6.79 13.67 1.73
N LEU A 99 7.26 14.89 1.90
CA LEU A 99 8.67 15.29 1.72
C LEU A 99 9.26 15.93 2.97
N GLY A 100 10.57 16.17 2.95
CA GLY A 100 11.27 16.98 3.95
C GLY A 100 11.20 16.44 5.38
N ALA A 101 11.10 17.36 6.35
CA ALA A 101 11.15 17.03 7.78
C ALA A 101 9.98 16.14 8.21
N GLU A 102 8.77 16.35 7.66
CA GLU A 102 7.61 15.52 7.97
C GLU A 102 7.86 14.06 7.57
N ARG A 103 8.33 13.83 6.33
CA ARG A 103 8.70 12.49 5.85
C ARG A 103 9.72 11.82 6.76
N ASN A 104 10.73 12.55 7.21
CA ASN A 104 11.77 12.02 8.10
C ASN A 104 11.20 11.60 9.46
N ASN A 105 10.31 12.41 10.03
CA ASN A 105 9.68 12.11 11.32
C ASN A 105 8.74 10.90 11.23
N LEU A 106 7.90 10.85 10.19
CA LEU A 106 6.98 9.73 9.95
C LEU A 106 7.73 8.42 9.70
N PHE A 107 8.83 8.47 8.94
CA PHE A 107 9.65 7.28 8.69
C PHE A 107 10.35 6.76 9.95
N LYS A 108 10.85 7.66 10.82
CA LYS A 108 11.40 7.27 12.13
C LYS A 108 10.35 6.58 12.99
N ARG A 109 9.12 7.12 13.04
CA ARG A 109 8.00 6.50 13.77
C ARG A 109 7.68 5.10 13.24
N GLN A 110 7.67 4.92 11.92
CA GLN A 110 7.44 3.61 11.31
C GLN A 110 8.53 2.60 11.69
N ALA A 111 9.80 3.03 11.74
CA ALA A 111 10.93 2.15 12.03
C ALA A 111 11.00 1.68 13.50
N THR A 112 10.19 2.26 14.39
CA THR A 112 10.14 1.89 15.82
C THR A 112 8.99 0.95 16.18
N LEU A 113 8.13 0.59 15.21
CA LEU A 113 7.03 -0.36 15.37
C LEU A 113 7.48 -1.76 14.97
#